data_AF-D4F604-F1
#
_entry.id   AF-D4F604-F1
#
_cell.length_a   1.000
_cell.length_b   1.000
_cell.length_c   1.000
_cell.angle_alpha   90.00
_cell.angle_beta   90.00
_cell.angle_gamma   90.00
#
_symmetry.space_group_name_H-M   'P 1'
#
loop_
_entity.id
_entity.type
_entity.pdbx_description
1 polymer ?
#
loop_
_entity_poly.entity_id
_entity_poly.type
_entity_poly.pdbx_seq_one_letter_code
_entity_poly.pdbx_strand_id
1 'polypeptide(L)'
;MTIHHPSLSPAGAQLDILRQQLLARKRVGKPGLPLHLLRDDQIKTRWTESELATIRAASSAMSSNPAVETNIAAIRGFLAMFAEAPEMLIHVHLALQAADVSAPDWLPPLPTSSRAPS
;
A
#
# COMPACT_ATOMS: atom_id res chain seq x y z
N MET A 1 12.73 -18.02 52.64
CA MET A 1 13.32 -17.85 51.29
C MET A 1 12.45 -16.83 50.57
N THR A 2 12.91 -15.57 50.52
CA THR A 2 12.10 -14.44 50.02
C THR A 2 12.41 -14.26 48.54
N ILE A 3 11.41 -14.44 47.68
CA ILE A 3 11.56 -14.28 46.23
C ILE A 3 11.51 -12.78 45.93
N HIS A 4 12.62 -12.22 45.47
CA HIS A 4 12.67 -10.85 44.97
C HIS A 4 11.94 -10.77 43.63
N HIS A 5 10.80 -10.09 43.58
CA HIS A 5 10.22 -9.66 42.32
C HIS A 5 11.14 -8.61 41.69
N PRO A 6 11.56 -8.76 40.42
CA PRO A 6 12.29 -7.70 39.74
C PRO A 6 11.36 -6.52 39.60
N SER A 7 11.78 -5.36 40.12
CA SER A 7 11.09 -4.10 39.86
C SER A 7 11.01 -3.89 38.35
N LEU A 8 9.81 -3.53 37.87
CA LEU A 8 9.60 -3.08 36.50
C LEU A 8 10.55 -1.90 36.24
N SER A 9 11.69 -2.20 35.60
CA SER A 9 12.70 -1.22 35.26
C SER A 9 12.09 -0.17 34.33
N PRO A 10 12.43 1.13 34.47
CA PRO A 10 11.95 2.21 33.60
C PRO A 10 12.31 2.01 32.11
N ALA A 11 13.19 1.05 31.80
CA ALA A 11 13.52 0.62 30.45
C ALA A 11 12.32 -0.02 29.70
N GLY A 12 11.40 -0.68 30.40
CA GLY A 12 10.21 -1.29 29.78
C GLY A 12 9.22 -0.25 29.25
N ALA A 13 8.99 0.81 30.03
CA ALA A 13 8.13 1.93 29.62
C ALA A 13 8.72 2.70 28.43
N GLN A 14 10.05 2.82 28.35
CA GLN A 14 10.73 3.42 27.20
C GLN A 14 10.58 2.58 25.92
N LEU A 15 10.57 1.25 26.04
CA LEU A 15 10.34 0.36 24.89
C LEU A 15 8.90 0.48 24.37
N ASP A 16 7.90 0.63 25.24
CA ASP A 16 6.52 0.83 24.82
C ASP A 16 6.30 2.20 24.18
N ILE A 17 6.91 3.26 24.73
CA ILE A 17 6.91 4.58 24.11
C ILE A 17 7.61 4.54 22.74
N LEU A 18 8.76 3.88 22.65
CA LEU A 18 9.50 3.71 21.40
C LEU A 18 8.68 2.88 20.39
N ARG A 19 7.99 1.84 20.83
CA ARG A 19 7.09 1.03 20.01
C ARG A 19 5.92 1.86 19.49
N GLN A 20 5.28 2.67 20.33
CA GLN A 20 4.21 3.58 19.94
C GLN A 20 4.70 4.66 18.96
N GLN A 21 5.91 5.19 19.17
CA GLN A 21 6.53 6.14 18.25
C GLN A 21 6.91 5.50 16.92
N LEU A 22 7.42 4.27 16.91
CA LEU A 22 7.72 3.52 15.69
C LEU A 22 6.43 3.12 14.95
N LEU A 23 5.37 2.75 15.67
CA LEU A 23 4.05 2.51 15.09
C LEU A 23 3.47 3.79 14.50
N ALA A 24 3.59 4.93 15.19
CA ALA A 24 3.19 6.23 14.69
C ALA A 24 4.01 6.65 13.45
N ARG A 25 5.31 6.34 13.42
CA ARG A 25 6.18 6.54 12.25
C ARG A 25 5.90 5.56 11.12
N LYS A 26 5.39 4.36 11.41
CA LYS A 26 4.86 3.41 10.40
C LYS A 26 3.51 3.85 9.82
N ARG A 27 2.83 4.83 10.41
CA ARG A 27 1.63 5.50 9.82
C ARG A 27 1.99 6.38 8.61
N VAL A 28 3.01 6.04 7.83
CA VAL A 28 3.23 6.70 6.54
C VAL A 28 2.29 6.10 5.51
N GLY A 29 1.03 6.46 5.68
CA GLY A 29 -0.07 6.38 4.73
C GLY A 29 -0.97 7.54 5.12
N LYS A 30 -1.38 8.35 4.13
CA LYS A 30 -2.13 9.62 4.27
C LYS A 30 -2.88 9.81 5.61
N PRO A 31 -2.79 11.00 6.23
CA PRO A 31 -3.73 11.37 7.30
C PRO A 31 -5.16 11.15 6.80
N GLY A 32 -5.94 10.34 7.53
CA GLY A 32 -7.37 10.15 7.24
C GLY A 32 -7.80 8.79 6.70
N LEU A 33 -6.92 7.79 6.53
CA LEU A 33 -7.38 6.44 6.21
C LEU A 33 -7.74 5.64 7.48
N PRO A 34 -8.99 5.19 7.66
CA PRO A 34 -9.39 4.36 8.80
C PRO A 34 -8.55 3.09 8.92
N LEU A 35 -8.10 2.77 10.14
CA LEU A 35 -7.20 1.64 10.43
C LEU A 35 -7.76 0.28 9.97
N HIS A 36 -9.09 0.10 9.96
CA HIS A 36 -9.72 -1.14 9.51
C HIS A 36 -9.63 -1.38 7.98
N LEU A 37 -9.25 -0.35 7.22
CA LEU A 37 -9.03 -0.43 5.77
C LEU A 37 -7.55 -0.66 5.42
N LEU A 38 -6.65 -0.53 6.40
CA LEU A 38 -5.25 -0.89 6.23
C LEU A 38 -5.12 -2.39 6.44
N ARG A 39 -4.77 -3.13 5.38
CA ARG A 39 -4.24 -4.49 5.55
C ARG A 39 -2.82 -4.37 6.11
N ASP A 40 -2.53 -5.12 7.18
CA ASP A 40 -1.19 -5.20 7.79
C ASP A 40 -0.23 -6.11 6.97
N ASP A 41 -0.69 -6.56 5.80
CA ASP A 41 0.07 -7.39 4.87
C ASP A 41 1.24 -6.60 4.31
N GLN A 42 2.45 -6.98 4.72
CA GLN A 42 3.68 -6.39 4.21
C GLN A 42 4.06 -7.01 2.87
N ILE A 43 4.01 -6.21 1.80
CA ILE A 43 4.57 -6.60 0.51
C ILE A 43 6.08 -6.34 0.53
N LYS A 44 6.88 -7.41 0.37
CA LYS A 44 8.34 -7.31 0.21
C LYS A 44 8.70 -7.27 -1.27
N THR A 45 9.22 -6.14 -1.73
CA THR A 45 9.74 -5.96 -3.09
C THR A 45 11.26 -6.01 -3.11
N ARG A 46 11.86 -6.60 -4.15
CA ARG A 46 13.29 -6.55 -4.43
C ARG A 46 13.51 -5.56 -5.57
N TRP A 47 14.54 -4.73 -5.44
CA TRP A 47 14.95 -3.75 -6.44
C TRP A 47 16.44 -3.88 -6.69
N THR A 48 16.85 -3.66 -7.92
CA THR A 48 18.24 -3.36 -8.27
C THR A 48 18.67 -2.03 -7.67
N GLU A 49 19.98 -1.78 -7.65
CA GLU A 49 20.54 -0.54 -7.09
C GLU A 49 20.06 0.70 -7.84
N SER A 50 20.02 0.65 -9.18
CA SER A 50 19.56 1.75 -10.02
C SER A 50 18.07 2.05 -9.85
N GLU A 51 17.23 1.02 -9.73
CA GLU A 51 15.80 1.17 -9.44
C GLU A 51 15.58 1.83 -8.08
N LEU A 52 16.30 1.37 -7.05
CA LEU A 52 16.19 1.95 -5.71
C LEU A 52 16.66 3.41 -5.68
N ALA A 53 17.73 3.75 -6.38
CA ALA A 53 18.20 5.12 -6.51
C ALA A 53 17.14 6.01 -7.19
N THR A 54 16.50 5.51 -8.25
CA THR A 54 15.43 6.21 -8.97
C THR A 54 14.23 6.48 -8.06
N ILE A 55 13.76 5.47 -7.32
CA ILE A 55 12.65 5.61 -6.36
C ILE A 55 12.98 6.65 -5.29
N ARG A 56 14.21 6.62 -4.74
CA ARG A 56 14.65 7.59 -3.73
C ARG A 56 14.72 9.01 -4.28
N ALA A 57 15.22 9.18 -5.50
CA ALA A 57 15.28 10.49 -6.14
C ALA A 57 13.87 11.05 -6.39
N ALA A 58 12.96 10.25 -6.96
CA ALA A 58 11.58 10.65 -7.22
C ALA A 58 10.83 11.01 -5.93
N SER A 59 10.89 10.13 -4.93
CA SER A 59 10.23 10.39 -3.63
C SER A 59 10.79 11.64 -2.92
N SER A 60 12.09 11.87 -3.00
CA SER A 60 12.71 13.10 -2.45
C SER A 60 12.19 14.34 -3.18
N ALA A 61 12.15 14.31 -4.52
CA ALA A 61 11.64 15.43 -5.32
C ALA A 61 10.15 15.71 -5.05
N MET A 62 9.36 14.67 -4.76
CA MET A 62 7.94 14.77 -4.46
C MET A 62 7.63 14.99 -2.96
N SER A 63 8.65 15.07 -2.10
CA SER A 63 8.50 15.16 -0.64
C SER A 63 7.58 14.07 -0.07
N SER A 64 7.68 12.86 -0.62
CA SER A 64 6.84 11.73 -0.29
C SER A 64 7.65 10.55 0.25
N ASN A 65 6.98 9.54 0.79
CA ASN A 65 7.64 8.31 1.22
C ASN A 65 7.92 7.41 0.00
N PRO A 66 9.12 6.82 -0.14
CA PRO A 66 9.43 5.84 -1.18
C PRO A 66 8.35 4.76 -1.39
N ALA A 67 7.75 4.25 -0.32
CA ALA A 67 6.69 3.24 -0.39
C ALA A 67 5.40 3.76 -1.08
N VAL A 68 5.10 5.05 -0.93
CA VAL A 68 3.98 5.70 -1.63
C VAL A 68 4.29 5.75 -3.13
N GLU A 69 5.51 6.14 -3.51
CA GLU A 69 5.91 6.18 -4.92
C GLU A 69 5.92 4.81 -5.57
N THR A 70 6.37 3.76 -4.86
CA THR A 70 6.29 2.39 -5.40
C THR A 70 4.85 1.93 -5.60
N ASN A 71 3.93 2.30 -4.71
CA ASN A 71 2.50 1.97 -4.87
C ASN A 71 1.88 2.71 -6.06
N ILE A 72 2.22 4.00 -6.22
CA ILE A 72 1.77 4.80 -7.37
C ILE A 72 2.30 4.21 -8.67
N ALA A 73 3.58 3.84 -8.72
CA ALA A 73 4.20 3.22 -9.88
C ALA A 73 3.51 1.89 -10.23
N ALA A 74 3.21 1.05 -9.24
CA ALA A 74 2.49 -0.21 -9.46
C ALA A 74 1.07 0.02 -10.03
N ILE A 75 0.29 0.95 -9.46
CA ILE A 75 -1.05 1.29 -9.98
C ILE A 75 -0.95 1.80 -11.42
N ARG A 76 0.00 2.70 -11.71
CA ARG A 76 0.22 3.19 -13.07
C ARG A 76 0.62 2.07 -14.04
N GLY A 77 1.40 1.10 -13.58
CA GLY A 77 1.74 -0.10 -14.34
C GLY A 77 0.50 -0.92 -14.72
N PHE A 78 -0.42 -1.15 -13.78
CA PHE A 78 -1.70 -1.82 -14.09
C PHE A 78 -2.53 -1.02 -15.09
N LEU A 79 -2.63 0.31 -14.93
CA LEU A 79 -3.38 1.16 -15.85
C LEU A 79 -2.79 1.14 -17.27
N ALA A 80 -1.46 1.18 -17.40
CA ALA A 80 -0.79 1.04 -18.68
C ALA A 80 -1.06 -0.33 -19.32
N MET A 81 -0.96 -1.40 -18.54
CA MET A 81 -1.29 -2.75 -18.99
C MET A 81 -2.74 -2.85 -19.48
N PHE A 82 -3.71 -2.24 -18.80
CA PHE A 82 -5.11 -2.23 -19.25
C PHE A 82 -5.33 -1.42 -20.53
N ALA A 83 -4.54 -0.37 -20.76
CA ALA A 83 -4.60 0.40 -21.99
C ALA A 83 -4.05 -0.41 -23.18
N GLU A 84 -3.02 -1.22 -22.95
CA GLU A 84 -2.43 -2.10 -23.98
C GLU A 84 -3.24 -3.38 -24.21
N ALA A 85 -3.87 -3.92 -23.16
CA ALA A 85 -4.64 -5.16 -23.17
C ALA A 85 -5.98 -4.98 -22.43
N PRO A 86 -7.01 -4.39 -23.08
CA PRO A 86 -8.31 -4.12 -22.45
C PRO A 86 -9.02 -5.36 -21.90
N GLU A 87 -8.76 -6.55 -22.46
CA GLU A 87 -9.25 -7.82 -21.95
C GLU A 87 -8.78 -8.11 -20.53
N MET A 88 -7.58 -7.64 -20.15
CA MET A 88 -7.08 -7.80 -18.78
C MET A 88 -7.89 -6.98 -17.78
N LEU A 89 -8.41 -5.83 -18.18
CA LEU A 89 -9.33 -5.05 -17.34
C LEU A 89 -10.62 -5.85 -17.08
N ILE A 90 -11.16 -6.50 -18.11
CA ILE A 90 -12.34 -7.37 -18.00
C ILE A 90 -12.06 -8.51 -17.02
N HIS A 91 -10.92 -9.19 -17.19
CA HIS A 91 -10.52 -10.28 -16.30
C HIS A 91 -10.39 -9.84 -14.83
N VAL A 92 -9.81 -8.67 -14.57
CA VAL A 92 -9.67 -8.13 -13.21
C VAL A 92 -11.03 -7.82 -12.59
N HIS A 93 -11.96 -7.21 -13.33
CA HIS A 93 -13.33 -6.96 -12.83
C HIS A 93 -14.06 -8.27 -12.48
N LEU A 94 -14.00 -9.27 -13.35
CA LEU A 94 -14.61 -10.57 -13.10
C LEU A 94 -14.01 -11.27 -11.88
N ALA A 95 -12.68 -11.19 -11.70
CA ALA A 95 -12.01 -11.75 -10.53
C ALA A 95 -12.42 -11.07 -9.23
N LEU A 96 -12.55 -9.73 -9.23
CA LEU A 96 -13.02 -8.97 -8.07
C LEU A 96 -14.47 -9.31 -7.72
N GLN A 97 -15.35 -9.40 -8.71
CA GLN A 97 -16.74 -9.81 -8.53
C GLN A 97 -16.84 -11.24 -7.96
N ALA A 98 -16.06 -12.19 -8.51
CA ALA A 98 -16.05 -13.57 -8.03
C ALA A 98 -15.54 -13.69 -6.58
N ALA A 99 -14.67 -12.78 -6.15
CA ALA A 99 -14.16 -12.71 -4.79
C ALA A 99 -15.05 -11.90 -3.81
N ASP A 100 -16.18 -11.36 -4.29
CA ASP A 100 -17.04 -10.43 -3.53
C ASP A 100 -16.26 -9.22 -2.96
N VAL A 101 -15.30 -8.72 -3.74
CA VAL A 101 -14.48 -7.55 -3.40
C VAL A 101 -14.89 -6.37 -4.27
N SER A 102 -15.16 -5.23 -3.63
CA SER A 102 -15.45 -3.99 -4.35
C SER A 102 -14.24 -3.54 -5.18
N ALA A 103 -14.50 -3.09 -6.41
CA ALA A 103 -13.47 -2.48 -7.24
C ALA A 103 -12.91 -1.23 -6.56
N PRO A 104 -11.58 -1.03 -6.57
CA PRO A 104 -10.99 0.17 -6.00
C PRO A 104 -11.26 1.38 -6.91
N ASP A 105 -11.37 2.57 -6.32
CA ASP A 105 -11.74 3.82 -7.03
C ASP A 105 -10.85 4.19 -8.21
N TRP A 106 -9.59 3.72 -8.22
CA TRP A 106 -8.65 4.00 -9.30
C TRP A 106 -8.81 3.04 -10.50
N LEU A 107 -9.52 1.91 -10.34
CA LEU A 107 -9.69 0.94 -11.41
C LEU A 107 -10.68 1.50 -12.45
N PRO A 108 -10.31 1.54 -13.75
CA PRO A 108 -11.21 2.03 -14.77
C PRO A 108 -12.50 1.19 -14.85
N PRO A 109 -13.65 1.80 -15.18
CA PRO A 109 -14.88 1.05 -15.41
C PRO A 109 -14.73 0.17 -16.65
N LEU A 110 -15.51 -0.90 -16.72
CA LEU A 110 -15.60 -1.70 -17.94
C LEU A 110 -16.12 -0.83 -19.09
N PRO A 111 -15.56 -0.96 -20.30
CA PRO A 111 -16.10 -0.28 -21.48
C PRO A 111 -17.55 -0.74 -21.69
N THR A 112 -18.49 0.18 -21.52
CA THR A 112 -19.89 -0.07 -21.89
C THR A 112 -19.94 -0.32 -23.38
N SER A 113 -20.45 -1.48 -23.79
CA SER A 113 -20.68 -1.80 -25.19
C SER A 113 -21.65 -0.76 -25.76
N SER A 114 -21.12 0.27 -26.42
CA SER A 114 -21.92 1.23 -27.17
C SER A 114 -22.43 0.48 -28.40
N ARG A 115 -23.63 -0.10 -28.27
CA ARG A 115 -24.41 -0.51 -29.43
C ARG A 115 -24.80 0.79 -30.14
N ALA A 116 -24.05 1.14 -31.19
CA ALA A 116 -24.40 2.25 -32.06
C ALA A 116 -25.87 2.10 -32.50
N PRO A 117 -26.69 3.17 -32.45
CA PRO A 117 -28.03 3.11 -33.02
C PRO A 117 -27.89 2.82 -34.53
N SER A 118 -28.69 1.86 -34.97
CA SER A 118 -28.75 1.35 -36.34
C SER A 118 -29.24 2.40 -37.33
#